data_AF-A0A0B2USV7-F1
#
_entry.id   AF-A0A0B2USV7-F1
#
_cell.length_a   1.000
_cell.length_b   1.000
_cell.length_c   1.000
_cell.angle_alpha   90.00
_cell.angle_beta   90.00
_cell.angle_gamma   90.00
#
_symmetry.space_group_name_H-M   'P 1'
#
loop_
_entity.id
_entity.type
_entity.pdbx_description
1 polymer ?
#
loop_
_entity_poly.entity_id
_entity_poly.type
_entity_poly.pdbx_seq_one_letter_code
_entity_poly.pdbx_strand_id
1 'polypeptide(L)'
;MFGHYPDLRIYFKGAENFTPDDVQKSDRFAKQGQRILLACHILANTYDDPDTFKAYARETVNRHRQFKMEPSLWSAFFTVFIEYLATKDAIDDASKKAWQELGKEFSTECLTHLKNLGLPH
;
A
#
# COMPACT_ATOMS: atom_id res chain seq x y z
N MET A 1 -10.10 -4.35 -2.56
CA MET A 1 -9.18 -5.21 -1.77
C MET A 1 -9.90 -6.40 -1.15
N PHE A 2 -10.72 -6.27 -0.08
CA PHE A 2 -11.28 -7.42 0.66
C PHE A 2 -12.12 -8.42 -0.17
N GLY A 3 -12.74 -8.00 -1.28
CA GLY A 3 -13.47 -8.89 -2.19
C GLY A 3 -12.62 -9.58 -3.26
N HIS A 4 -11.49 -8.99 -3.69
CA HIS A 4 -10.64 -9.50 -4.78
C HIS A 4 -9.34 -10.14 -4.29
N TYR A 5 -8.87 -9.73 -3.11
CA TYR A 5 -7.63 -10.19 -2.47
C TYR A 5 -7.92 -10.71 -1.04
N PRO A 6 -8.80 -11.73 -0.90
CA PRO A 6 -9.24 -12.21 0.40
C PRO A 6 -8.10 -12.74 1.28
N ASP A 7 -7.04 -13.28 0.69
CA ASP A 7 -5.91 -13.86 1.44
C ASP A 7 -5.09 -12.80 2.20
N LEU A 8 -5.16 -11.53 1.77
CA LEU A 8 -4.47 -10.43 2.45
C LEU A 8 -5.17 -9.98 3.74
N ARG A 9 -6.41 -10.46 3.99
CA ARG A 9 -7.19 -10.11 5.18
C ARG A 9 -6.54 -10.61 6.47
N ILE A 10 -5.62 -11.59 6.39
CA ILE A 10 -4.88 -12.11 7.55
C ILE A 10 -4.12 -11.03 8.34
N TYR A 11 -3.73 -9.94 7.67
CA TYR A 11 -3.01 -8.83 8.31
C TYR A 11 -3.95 -7.85 9.04
N PHE A 12 -5.26 -7.98 8.87
CA PHE A 12 -6.27 -7.09 9.44
C PHE A 12 -6.93 -7.75 10.64
N LYS A 13 -6.19 -7.84 11.77
CA LYS A 13 -6.64 -8.53 12.99
C LYS A 13 -8.09 -8.21 13.37
N GLY A 14 -8.93 -9.22 13.57
CA GLY A 14 -10.35 -9.10 13.88
C GLY A 14 -11.26 -8.81 12.68
N ALA A 15 -10.70 -8.73 11.46
CA ALA A 15 -11.41 -8.54 10.22
C ALA A 15 -11.00 -9.56 9.14
N GLU A 16 -10.39 -10.67 9.54
CA GLU A 16 -9.85 -11.71 8.66
C GLU A 16 -10.94 -12.31 7.75
N ASN A 17 -12.19 -12.35 8.26
CA ASN A 17 -13.35 -12.90 7.56
C ASN A 17 -14.33 -11.84 7.06
N PHE A 18 -13.99 -10.55 7.12
CA PHE A 18 -14.90 -9.48 6.67
C PHE A 18 -15.21 -9.63 5.17
N THR A 19 -16.48 -9.47 4.84
CA THR A 19 -16.98 -9.28 3.48
C THR A 19 -16.83 -7.83 3.03
N PRO A 20 -17.00 -7.51 1.73
CA PRO A 20 -17.06 -6.13 1.28
C PRO A 20 -18.11 -5.29 2.01
N ASP A 21 -19.28 -5.86 2.31
CA ASP A 21 -20.37 -5.17 3.02
C ASP A 21 -20.00 -4.85 4.47
N ASP A 22 -19.30 -5.76 5.16
CA ASP A 22 -18.80 -5.51 6.51
C ASP A 22 -17.80 -4.34 6.53
N VAL A 23 -16.93 -4.27 5.52
CA VAL A 23 -15.97 -3.17 5.35
C VAL A 23 -16.69 -1.84 5.12
N GLN A 24 -17.72 -1.80 4.26
CA GLN A 24 -18.47 -0.58 3.97
C GLN A 24 -19.18 -0.01 5.21
N LYS A 25 -19.61 -0.87 6.13
CA LYS A 25 -20.31 -0.47 7.36
C LYS A 25 -19.38 -0.22 8.55
N SER A 26 -18.06 -0.35 8.37
CA SER A 26 -17.10 -0.31 9.48
C SER A 26 -16.41 1.04 9.64
N ASP A 27 -16.60 1.68 10.79
CA ASP A 27 -15.88 2.91 11.17
C ASP A 27 -14.35 2.74 11.17
N ARG A 28 -13.87 1.54 11.51
CA ARG A 28 -12.44 1.21 11.45
C ARG A 28 -11.92 1.37 10.03
N PHE A 29 -12.65 0.85 9.04
CA PHE A 29 -12.24 0.90 7.64
C PHE A 29 -12.57 2.22 6.98
N ALA A 30 -13.54 3.00 7.45
CA ALA A 30 -13.68 4.39 7.06
C ALA A 30 -12.42 5.19 7.44
N LYS A 31 -11.94 5.04 8.68
CA LYS A 31 -10.69 5.69 9.15
C LYS A 31 -9.45 5.16 8.44
N GLN A 32 -9.35 3.84 8.27
CA GLN A 32 -8.19 3.23 7.61
C GLN A 32 -8.16 3.55 6.11
N GLY A 33 -9.32 3.59 5.45
CA GLY A 33 -9.48 4.00 4.06
C GLY A 33 -8.95 5.42 3.82
N GLN A 34 -9.28 6.35 4.71
CA GLN A 34 -8.75 7.71 4.63
C GLN A 34 -7.22 7.76 4.81
N ARG A 35 -6.68 6.97 5.75
CA ARG A 35 -5.22 6.91 5.99
C ARG A 35 -4.46 6.38 4.78
N ILE A 36 -4.95 5.31 4.15
CA ILE A 36 -4.25 4.70 3.01
C ILE A 36 -4.37 5.58 1.75
N LEU A 37 -5.53 6.22 1.52
CA LEU A 37 -5.67 7.18 0.41
C LEU A 37 -4.74 8.38 0.60
N LEU A 38 -4.69 8.96 1.80
CA LEU A 38 -3.74 10.03 2.13
C LEU A 38 -2.29 9.59 1.87
N ALA A 39 -1.91 8.38 2.28
CA ALA A 39 -0.56 7.86 2.05
C ALA A 39 -0.22 7.77 0.56
N CYS A 40 -1.16 7.32 -0.28
CA CYS A 40 -0.96 7.27 -1.73
C CYS A 40 -0.82 8.68 -2.33
N HIS A 41 -1.60 9.66 -1.85
CA HIS A 41 -1.43 11.06 -2.24
C HIS A 41 -0.07 11.61 -1.84
N ILE A 42 0.42 11.32 -0.63
CA ILE A 42 1.75 11.75 -0.18
C ILE A 42 2.81 11.18 -1.13
N LEU A 43 2.77 9.87 -1.42
CA LEU A 43 3.72 9.25 -2.34
C LEU A 43 3.78 9.93 -3.71
N ALA A 44 2.61 10.20 -4.31
CA ALA A 44 2.55 10.86 -5.60
C ALA A 44 3.07 12.31 -5.54
N ASN A 45 2.74 13.06 -4.48
CA ASN A 45 3.11 14.48 -4.37
C ASN A 45 4.55 14.72 -3.91
N THR A 46 5.20 13.71 -3.31
CA THR A 46 6.61 13.82 -2.91
C THR A 46 7.55 13.10 -3.89
N TYR A 47 7.05 12.52 -4.98
CA TYR A 47 7.86 11.70 -5.88
C TYR A 47 9.07 12.45 -6.47
N ASP A 48 8.86 13.71 -6.85
CA ASP A 48 9.91 14.59 -7.39
C ASP A 48 10.85 15.16 -6.31
N ASP A 49 10.65 14.81 -5.03
CA ASP A 49 11.56 15.07 -3.91
C ASP A 49 12.06 13.72 -3.35
N PRO A 50 13.16 13.16 -3.92
CA PRO A 50 13.59 11.79 -3.63
C PRO A 50 13.90 11.55 -2.15
N ASP A 51 14.40 12.56 -1.43
CA ASP A 51 14.77 12.41 -0.02
C ASP A 51 13.52 12.29 0.86
N THR A 52 12.51 13.14 0.62
CA THR A 52 11.22 13.06 1.32
C THR A 52 10.46 11.78 0.95
N PHE A 53 10.43 11.41 -0.33
CA PHE A 53 9.79 10.17 -0.79
C PHE A 53 10.38 8.94 -0.09
N LYS A 54 11.72 8.81 -0.09
CA LYS A 54 12.40 7.68 0.55
C LYS A 54 12.24 7.69 2.07
N ALA A 55 12.28 8.87 2.70
CA ALA A 55 12.00 8.98 4.14
C ALA A 55 10.59 8.49 4.49
N TYR A 56 9.59 8.84 3.67
CA TYR A 56 8.22 8.37 3.85
C TYR A 56 8.07 6.86 3.61
N ALA A 57 8.80 6.29 2.64
CA ALA A 57 8.85 4.84 2.44
C ALA A 57 9.39 4.10 3.67
N ARG A 58 10.52 4.55 4.22
CA ARG A 58 11.11 3.98 5.44
C ARG A 58 10.18 4.11 6.65
N GLU A 59 9.52 5.25 6.80
CA GLU A 59 8.55 5.44 7.88
C GLU A 59 7.31 4.53 7.72
N THR A 60 6.89 4.31 6.48
CA THR A 60 5.83 3.34 6.18
C THR A 60 6.25 1.94 6.62
N VAL A 61 7.46 1.48 6.28
CA VAL A 61 8.01 0.20 6.77
C VAL A 61 8.00 0.13 8.30
N ASN A 62 8.49 1.17 8.98
CA ASN A 62 8.57 1.21 10.44
C ASN A 62 7.20 0.99 11.11
N ARG A 63 6.14 1.57 10.54
CA ARG A 63 4.76 1.42 11.03
C ARG A 63 4.15 0.06 10.72
N HIS A 64 4.63 -0.61 9.66
CA HIS A 64 4.11 -1.91 9.22
C HIS A 64 4.88 -3.13 9.76
N ARG A 65 6.09 -2.96 10.28
CA ARG A 65 6.92 -4.08 10.79
C ARG A 65 6.22 -4.98 11.80
N GLN A 66 5.29 -4.44 12.59
CA GLN A 66 4.51 -5.18 13.59
C GLN A 66 3.61 -6.25 12.96
N PHE A 67 3.19 -6.08 11.70
CA PHE A 67 2.31 -6.99 10.99
C PHE A 67 3.07 -8.16 10.34
N LYS A 68 4.41 -8.10 10.30
CA LYS A 68 5.28 -9.15 9.73
C LYS A 68 4.80 -9.60 8.34
N MET A 69 4.48 -8.61 7.49
CA MET A 69 4.03 -8.84 6.12
C MET A 69 5.12 -9.51 5.28
N GLU A 70 4.70 -10.34 4.34
CA GLU A 70 5.60 -10.88 3.31
C GLU A 70 6.25 -9.71 2.53
N PRO A 71 7.59 -9.67 2.36
CA PRO A 71 8.26 -8.54 1.72
C PRO A 71 7.79 -8.24 0.29
N SER A 72 7.36 -9.27 -0.44
CA SER A 72 6.80 -9.13 -1.80
C SER A 72 5.52 -8.27 -1.85
N LEU A 73 4.84 -8.07 -0.73
CA LEU A 73 3.63 -7.26 -0.66
C LEU A 73 3.90 -5.76 -0.84
N TRP A 74 5.13 -5.30 -0.63
CA TRP A 74 5.49 -3.90 -0.87
C TRP A 74 5.32 -3.50 -2.34
N SER A 75 5.64 -4.38 -3.27
CA SER A 75 5.40 -4.16 -4.70
C SER A 75 3.99 -4.56 -5.11
N ALA A 76 3.47 -5.67 -4.59
CA ALA A 76 2.13 -6.17 -4.94
C ALA A 76 0.99 -5.19 -4.60
N PHE A 77 1.18 -4.31 -3.60
CA PHE A 77 0.23 -3.26 -3.25
C PHE A 77 -0.19 -2.40 -4.46
N PHE A 78 0.75 -2.05 -5.34
CA PHE A 78 0.47 -1.15 -6.45
C PHE A 78 -0.43 -1.78 -7.51
N THR A 79 -0.40 -3.10 -7.67
CA THR A 79 -1.41 -3.83 -8.48
C THR A 79 -2.80 -3.63 -7.90
N VAL A 80 -2.97 -3.87 -6.59
CA VAL A 80 -4.25 -3.69 -5.88
C VAL A 80 -4.75 -2.24 -6.00
N PHE A 81 -3.83 -1.26 -5.89
CA PHE A 81 -4.18 0.16 -5.94
C PHE A 81 -4.57 0.62 -7.35
N ILE A 82 -3.82 0.23 -8.38
CA ILE A 82 -4.15 0.55 -9.78
C ILE A 82 -5.50 -0.04 -10.18
N GLU A 83 -5.77 -1.31 -9.81
CA GLU A 83 -7.09 -1.92 -10.04
C GLU A 83 -8.21 -1.19 -9.30
N TYR A 84 -7.95 -0.74 -8.07
CA TYR A 84 -8.90 0.10 -7.34
C TYR A 84 -9.18 1.42 -8.06
N LEU A 85 -8.15 2.12 -8.55
CA LEU A 85 -8.32 3.37 -9.29
C LEU A 85 -9.18 3.16 -10.54
N ALA A 86 -8.97 2.05 -11.26
CA ALA A 86 -9.78 1.68 -12.43
C ALA A 86 -11.27 1.44 -12.10
N THR A 87 -11.63 1.20 -10.83
CA THR A 87 -13.05 1.13 -10.39
C THR A 87 -13.67 2.49 -10.12
N LYS A 88 -12.87 3.57 -10.07
CA LYS A 88 -13.32 4.93 -9.74
C LYS A 88 -13.40 5.81 -10.96
N ASP A 89 -12.44 5.68 -11.87
CA ASP A 89 -12.44 6.38 -13.14
C ASP A 89 -11.61 5.63 -14.18
N ALA A 90 -11.69 6.05 -15.44
CA ALA A 90 -10.80 5.60 -16.48
C ALA A 90 -9.35 6.02 -16.14
N ILE A 91 -8.47 5.03 -16.02
CA ILE A 91 -7.03 5.24 -15.85
C ILE A 91 -6.34 4.88 -17.17
N ASP A 92 -5.65 5.84 -17.76
CA ASP A 92 -4.89 5.65 -18.99
C ASP A 92 -3.59 4.87 -18.75
N ASP A 93 -2.99 4.39 -19.84
CA ASP A 93 -1.79 3.55 -19.73
C ASP A 93 -0.57 4.32 -19.22
N ALA A 94 -0.52 5.64 -19.46
CA ALA A 94 0.51 6.50 -18.91
C ALA A 94 0.44 6.57 -17.38
N SER A 95 -0.75 6.78 -16.82
CA SER A 95 -0.97 6.81 -15.37
C SER A 95 -0.71 5.45 -14.71
N LYS A 96 -1.13 4.35 -15.35
CA LYS A 96 -0.80 2.99 -14.87
C LYS A 96 0.71 2.79 -14.81
N LYS A 97 1.43 3.17 -15.86
CA LYS A 97 2.88 3.04 -15.93
C LYS A 97 3.57 3.90 -14.87
N ALA A 98 3.11 5.14 -14.66
CA ALA A 98 3.63 6.00 -13.61
C ALA A 98 3.49 5.39 -12.21
N TRP A 99 2.32 4.81 -11.88
CA TRP A 99 2.14 4.09 -10.61
C TRP A 99 3.02 2.84 -10.49
N GLN A 100 3.28 2.13 -11.58
CA GLN A 100 4.19 0.98 -11.60
C GLN A 100 5.63 1.39 -11.35
N GLU A 101 6.09 2.47 -11.98
CA GLU A 101 7.43 3.04 -11.80
C GLU A 101 7.61 3.53 -10.36
N LEU A 102 6.67 4.35 -9.86
CA LEU A 102 6.65 4.79 -8.47
C LEU A 102 6.68 3.61 -7.50
N GLY A 103 5.86 2.59 -7.75
CA GLY A 103 5.78 1.41 -6.89
C GLY A 103 7.06 0.59 -6.87
N LYS A 104 7.77 0.50 -7.99
CA LYS A 104 9.08 -0.14 -8.08
C LYS A 104 10.12 0.60 -7.23
N GLU A 105 10.16 1.93 -7.31
CA GLU A 105 11.10 2.73 -6.52
C GLU A 105 10.77 2.68 -5.03
N PHE A 106 9.49 2.83 -4.68
CA PHE A 106 9.01 2.70 -3.30
C PHE A 106 9.38 1.35 -2.69
N SER A 107 9.04 0.26 -3.38
CA SER A 107 9.33 -1.10 -2.89
C SER A 107 10.82 -1.35 -2.75
N THR A 108 11.65 -0.85 -3.67
CA THR A 108 13.11 -0.96 -3.59
C THR A 108 13.67 -0.30 -2.33
N GLU A 109 13.21 0.90 -1.99
CA GLU A 109 13.59 1.59 -0.75
C GLU A 109 13.08 0.82 0.49
N CYS A 110 11.84 0.33 0.46
CA CYS A 110 11.28 -0.47 1.56
C CYS A 110 12.10 -1.74 1.85
N LEU A 111 12.46 -2.50 0.82
CA LEU A 111 13.24 -3.73 0.95
C LEU A 111 14.68 -3.43 1.40
N THR A 112 15.29 -2.34 0.91
CA THR A 112 16.60 -1.87 1.36
C THR A 112 16.58 -1.52 2.84
N HIS A 113 15.53 -0.82 3.30
CA HIS A 113 15.38 -0.46 4.70
C HIS A 113 15.11 -1.68 5.59
N LEU A 114 14.28 -2.62 5.15
CA LEU A 114 14.08 -3.90 5.86
C LEU A 114 15.40 -4.66 6.04
N LYS A 115 16.23 -4.74 5.00
CA LYS A 115 17.57 -5.33 5.07
C LYS A 115 18.44 -4.62 6.12
N ASN A 116 18.46 -3.28 6.12
CA ASN A 116 19.23 -2.49 7.09
C ASN A 116 18.76 -2.69 8.54
N LEU A 117 17.48 -3.02 8.75
CA LEU A 117 16.92 -3.36 10.05
C LEU A 117 17.13 -4.83 10.46
N GLY A 118 17.74 -5.66 9.60
CA GLY A 118 17.88 -7.10 9.84
C GLY A 118 16.55 -7.86 9.78
N LEU A 119 15.58 -7.37 9.00
CA LEU A 119 14.26 -7.98 8.82
C LEU A 119 14.19 -8.74 7.48
N PRO A 120 13.20 -9.65 7.29
CA PRO A 120 12.93 -10.29 6.00
C PRO A 120 12.75 -9.23 4.89
N HIS A 121 13.37 -9.46 3.73
CA HIS A 121 13.39 -8.54 2.57
C HIS A 121 13.45 -9.32 1.25
#